data_AF-A0A356F5L3-F1
#
_entry.id   AF-A0A356F5L3-F1
#
_cell.length_a   1.000
_cell.length_b   1.000
_cell.length_c   1.000
_cell.angle_alpha   90.00
_cell.angle_beta   90.00
_cell.angle_gamma   90.00
#
_symmetry.space_group_name_H-M   'P 1'
#
loop_
_entity.id
_entity.type
_entity.pdbx_description
1 polymer ?
#
loop_
_entity_poly.entity_id
_entity_poly.type
_entity_poly.pdbx_seq_one_letter_code
_entity_poly.pdbx_strand_id
1 'polypeptide(L)'
;MEINGFKLKYSAEELNEKVNKQTRKIELIDQNHPAYQALPEGDKKALGYLANAARIMNDVALEMDNPLNLTQKQALEAAAAENEQAALALKLFNSLNGAAGFTGIDKEP
;
A
#
# COMPACT_ATOMS: atom_id res chain seq x y z
N MET A 1 7.75 -6.00 -16.07
CA MET A 1 6.36 -6.48 -16.11
C MET A 1 5.44 -5.35 -16.56
N GLU A 2 4.36 -5.66 -17.27
CA GLU A 2 3.30 -4.72 -17.62
C GLU A 2 2.02 -5.13 -16.90
N ILE A 3 1.37 -4.18 -16.22
CA ILE A 3 0.15 -4.38 -15.45
C ILE A 3 -0.84 -3.30 -15.90
N ASN A 4 -1.96 -3.69 -16.51
CA ASN A 4 -2.97 -2.77 -17.04
C ASN A 4 -2.41 -1.66 -17.95
N GLY A 5 -1.44 -1.98 -18.81
CA GLY A 5 -0.80 -0.99 -19.69
C GLY A 5 0.34 -0.18 -19.06
N PHE A 6 0.60 -0.36 -17.76
CA PHE A 6 1.70 0.31 -17.06
C PHE A 6 2.90 -0.62 -16.90
N LYS A 7 4.04 -0.18 -17.44
CA LYS A 7 5.32 -0.87 -17.26
C LYS A 7 5.91 -0.50 -15.90
N LEU A 8 6.20 -1.50 -15.08
CA LEU A 8 6.94 -1.27 -13.83
C LEU A 8 8.34 -0.73 -14.17
N LYS A 9 8.69 0.41 -13.56
CA LYS A 9 9.97 1.13 -13.75
C LYS A 9 11.15 0.32 -13.23
N TYR A 10 10.99 -0.29 -12.05
CA TYR A 10 12.07 -0.97 -11.33
C TYR A 10 12.08 -2.48 -11.56
N SER A 11 13.27 -3.07 -11.62
CA SER A 11 13.45 -4.53 -11.59
C SER A 11 13.05 -5.14 -10.24
N ALA A 12 12.96 -6.46 -10.16
CA ALA A 12 12.73 -7.15 -8.89
C ALA A 12 13.87 -6.90 -7.90
N GLU A 13 15.14 -6.87 -8.36
CA GLU A 13 16.28 -6.58 -7.49
C GLU A 13 16.23 -5.15 -6.94
N GLU A 14 15.91 -4.16 -7.78
CA GLU A 14 15.80 -2.77 -7.35
C GLU A 14 14.66 -2.57 -6.35
N LEU A 15 13.51 -3.20 -6.58
CA LEU A 15 12.39 -3.17 -5.64
C LEU A 15 12.74 -3.86 -4.32
N ASN A 16 13.45 -4.98 -4.37
CA ASN A 16 13.89 -5.70 -3.19
C ASN A 16 14.85 -4.85 -2.34
N GLU A 17 15.82 -4.19 -2.97
CA GLU A 17 16.72 -3.24 -2.31
C GLU A 17 15.95 -2.10 -1.63
N LYS A 18 15.00 -1.49 -2.36
CA LYS A 18 14.17 -0.40 -1.84
C LYS A 18 13.37 -0.85 -0.63
N VAL A 19 12.57 -1.90 -0.79
CA VAL A 19 11.68 -2.40 0.26
C VAL A 19 12.45 -2.88 1.48
N ASN A 20 13.51 -3.67 1.30
CA ASN A 20 14.15 -4.34 2.44
C ASN A 20 15.35 -3.60 3.03
N LYS A 21 15.95 -2.63 2.32
CA LYS A 21 17.11 -1.89 2.83
C LYS A 21 16.91 -0.39 2.94
N GLN A 22 15.97 0.19 2.19
CA GLN A 22 15.74 1.64 2.15
C GLN A 22 14.44 2.07 2.83
N THR A 23 13.55 1.14 3.18
CA THR A 23 12.35 1.44 3.99
C THR A 23 12.45 0.86 5.40
N ARG A 24 11.73 1.47 6.33
CA ARG A 24 11.62 0.97 7.70
C ARG A 24 10.57 -0.15 7.75
N LYS A 25 10.95 -1.30 8.28
CA LYS A 25 9.99 -2.37 8.60
C LYS A 25 9.03 -1.89 9.69
N ILE A 26 7.74 -1.85 9.37
CA ILE A 26 6.65 -1.60 10.31
C ILE A 26 5.87 -2.90 10.45
N GLU A 27 5.78 -3.41 11.69
CA GLU A 27 4.92 -4.55 12.00
C GLU A 27 3.60 -4.03 12.56
N LEU A 28 2.54 -4.20 11.79
CA LEU A 28 1.19 -3.88 12.24
C LEU A 28 0.68 -5.02 13.10
N ILE A 29 0.06 -4.67 14.23
CA ILE A 29 -0.61 -5.63 15.10
C ILE A 29 -2.02 -5.91 14.57
N ASP A 30 -2.46 -7.15 14.74
CA ASP A 30 -3.80 -7.58 14.35
C ASP A 30 -4.72 -7.74 15.58
N GLN A 31 -5.91 -8.27 15.35
CA GLN A 31 -6.88 -8.52 16.41
C GLN A 31 -6.42 -9.60 17.40
N ASN A 32 -5.42 -10.43 17.07
CA ASN A 32 -4.89 -11.45 17.97
C ASN A 32 -3.87 -10.87 18.96
N HIS A 33 -3.41 -9.63 18.76
CA HIS A 33 -2.43 -9.00 19.63
C HIS A 33 -3.01 -8.72 21.04
N PRO A 34 -2.24 -8.96 22.13
CA PRO A 34 -2.72 -8.76 23.50
C PRO A 34 -3.31 -7.37 23.78
N ALA A 35 -2.74 -6.33 23.17
CA ALA A 35 -3.24 -4.96 23.33
C ALA A 35 -4.65 -4.78 22.72
N TYR A 36 -4.97 -5.44 21.61
CA TYR A 36 -6.33 -5.41 21.04
C TYR A 36 -7.29 -6.24 21.90
N GLN A 37 -6.85 -7.40 22.37
CA GLN A 37 -7.66 -8.28 23.21
C GLN A 37 -8.03 -7.65 24.56
N ALA A 38 -7.15 -6.80 25.10
CA ALA A 38 -7.37 -6.05 26.33
C ALA A 38 -8.41 -4.91 26.19
N LEU A 39 -8.83 -4.56 24.97
CA LEU A 39 -9.86 -3.54 24.77
C LEU A 39 -11.23 -4.06 25.25
N PRO A 40 -12.07 -3.19 25.84
CA PRO A 40 -13.49 -3.46 26.03
C PRO A 40 -14.18 -3.79 24.70
N GLU A 41 -15.24 -4.62 24.74
CA GLU A 41 -15.98 -5.01 23.52
C GLU A 41 -16.58 -3.80 22.77
N GLY A 42 -17.01 -2.77 23.50
CA GLY A 42 -17.46 -1.51 22.91
C GLY A 42 -16.37 -0.82 22.09
N ASP A 43 -15.13 -0.81 22.60
CA ASP A 43 -13.99 -0.18 21.96
C ASP A 43 -13.51 -0.98 20.74
N LYS A 44 -13.53 -2.31 20.81
CA LYS A 44 -13.27 -3.18 19.64
C LYS A 44 -14.24 -2.87 18.50
N LYS A 45 -15.53 -2.72 18.81
CA LYS A 45 -16.56 -2.36 17.82
C LYS A 45 -16.31 -0.95 17.26
N ALA A 46 -16.02 0.02 18.11
CA ALA A 46 -15.72 1.39 17.69
C ALA A 46 -14.48 1.44 16.78
N LEU A 47 -13.41 0.73 17.15
CA LEU A 47 -12.17 0.63 16.36
C LEU A 47 -12.42 0.01 14.98
N GLY A 48 -13.32 -0.98 14.89
CA GLY A 48 -13.76 -1.53 13.60
C GLY A 48 -14.38 -0.48 12.67
N TYR A 49 -15.23 0.41 13.20
CA TYR A 49 -15.78 1.52 12.41
C TYR A 49 -14.72 2.54 12.00
N LEU A 50 -13.81 2.89 12.91
CA LEU A 50 -12.72 3.82 12.62
C LEU A 50 -11.77 3.27 11.54
N ALA A 51 -11.42 1.99 11.61
CA ALA A 51 -10.59 1.34 10.59
C ALA A 51 -11.27 1.33 9.21
N ASN A 52 -12.59 1.11 9.17
CA ASN A 52 -13.36 1.17 7.93
C ASN A 52 -13.43 2.59 7.36
N ALA A 53 -13.66 3.59 8.20
CA ALA A 53 -13.62 5.00 7.78
C ALA A 53 -12.23 5.39 7.26
N ALA A 54 -11.16 4.96 7.93
CA ALA A 54 -9.79 5.22 7.49
C ALA A 54 -9.48 4.62 6.11
N ARG A 55 -9.98 3.41 5.81
CA ARG A 55 -9.83 2.80 4.49
C ARG A 55 -10.49 3.64 3.39
N ILE A 56 -11.74 4.08 3.63
CA ILE A 56 -12.47 4.93 2.68
C ILE A 56 -11.73 6.25 2.46
N MET A 57 -11.25 6.89 3.53
CA MET A 57 -10.46 8.13 3.42
C MET A 57 -9.17 7.92 2.63
N ASN A 58 -8.52 6.76 2.78
CA ASN A 58 -7.32 6.43 2.02
C ASN A 58 -7.62 6.24 0.53
N ASP A 59 -8.74 5.60 0.19
CA ASP A 59 -9.14 5.42 -1.21
C ASP A 59 -9.44 6.77 -1.89
N VAL A 60 -10.10 7.68 -1.17
CA VAL A 60 -10.30 9.07 -1.64
C VAL A 60 -8.97 9.79 -1.83
N ALA A 61 -8.03 9.68 -0.88
CA ALA A 61 -6.71 10.30 -0.99
C ALA A 61 -5.92 9.76 -2.18
N LEU A 62 -5.99 8.45 -2.45
CA LEU A 62 -5.36 7.81 -3.60
C LEU A 62 -5.93 8.37 -4.92
N GLU A 63 -7.25 8.46 -5.03
CA GLU A 63 -7.93 9.00 -6.23
C GLU A 63 -7.62 10.49 -6.46
N MET A 64 -7.54 11.28 -5.38
CA MET A 64 -7.15 12.69 -5.44
C MET A 64 -5.69 12.90 -5.84
N ASP A 65 -4.78 12.03 -5.39
CA ASP A 65 -3.36 12.09 -5.75
C ASP A 65 -3.12 11.75 -7.23
N ASN A 66 -3.73 10.66 -7.70
CA ASN A 66 -3.70 10.26 -9.11
C ASN A 66 -4.95 9.43 -9.44
N PRO A 67 -5.73 9.80 -10.49
CA PRO A 67 -6.93 9.04 -10.90
C PRO A 67 -6.69 7.55 -11.17
N LEU A 68 -5.44 7.15 -11.43
CA LEU A 68 -5.06 5.77 -11.73
C LEU A 68 -4.60 4.98 -10.50
N ASN A 69 -4.38 5.61 -9.36
CA ASN A 69 -3.85 4.94 -8.17
C ASN A 69 -4.73 3.78 -7.70
N LEU A 70 -6.06 3.96 -7.68
CA LEU A 70 -6.98 2.90 -7.26
C LEU A 70 -6.92 1.69 -8.21
N THR A 71 -7.00 1.94 -9.52
CA THR A 71 -6.89 0.88 -10.54
C THR A 71 -5.54 0.19 -10.49
N GLN A 72 -4.45 0.95 -10.31
CA GLN A 72 -3.10 0.41 -10.21
C GLN A 72 -2.92 -0.45 -8.96
N LYS A 73 -3.45 -0.02 -7.81
CA LYS A 73 -3.42 -0.77 -6.56
C LYS A 73 -4.13 -2.12 -6.73
N GLN A 74 -5.35 -2.12 -7.28
CA GLN A 74 -6.12 -3.35 -7.53
C GLN A 74 -5.37 -4.31 -8.46
N ALA A 75 -4.72 -3.78 -9.50
CA ALA A 75 -3.98 -4.59 -10.44
C ALA A 75 -2.70 -5.20 -9.82
N LEU A 76 -2.01 -4.44 -8.97
CA LEU A 76 -0.88 -4.93 -8.18
C LEU A 76 -1.31 -5.98 -7.16
N GLU A 77 -2.44 -5.78 -6.48
CA GLU A 77 -3.04 -6.75 -5.54
C GLU A 77 -3.36 -8.08 -6.24
N ALA A 78 -3.96 -8.03 -7.44
CA ALA A 78 -4.25 -9.22 -8.21
C ALA A 78 -2.98 -9.97 -8.66
N ALA A 79 -1.97 -9.23 -9.13
CA ALA A 79 -0.72 -9.82 -9.63
C ALA A 79 0.22 -10.32 -8.50
N ALA A 80 0.16 -9.72 -7.31
CA ALA A 80 1.05 -10.03 -6.19
C ALA A 80 0.89 -11.47 -5.67
N ALA A 81 -0.23 -12.13 -5.94
CA ALA A 81 -0.45 -13.53 -5.57
C ALA A 81 0.50 -14.50 -6.28
N GLU A 82 0.94 -14.16 -7.50
CA GLU A 82 1.71 -15.06 -8.37
C GLU A 82 3.03 -14.45 -8.85
N ASN A 83 3.28 -13.16 -8.60
CA ASN A 83 4.44 -12.44 -9.09
C ASN A 83 5.15 -11.65 -7.99
N GLU A 84 6.40 -12.03 -7.69
CA GLU A 84 7.22 -11.39 -6.65
C GLU A 84 7.53 -9.92 -6.96
N GLN A 85 7.78 -9.57 -8.22
CA GLN A 85 8.01 -8.18 -8.64
C GLN A 85 6.76 -7.33 -8.36
N ALA A 86 5.57 -7.86 -8.65
CA ALA A 86 4.31 -7.19 -8.33
C ALA A 86 4.07 -7.08 -6.82
N ALA A 87 4.40 -8.12 -6.04
CA ALA A 87 4.30 -8.10 -4.58
C ALA A 87 5.22 -7.04 -3.94
N LEU A 88 6.46 -6.90 -4.43
CA LEU A 88 7.39 -5.87 -3.98
C LEU A 88 6.93 -4.47 -4.42
N ALA A 89 6.42 -4.33 -5.64
CA ALA A 89 5.87 -3.07 -6.12
C ALA A 89 4.63 -2.64 -5.31
N LEU A 90 3.75 -3.58 -4.95
CA LEU A 90 2.60 -3.33 -4.08
C LEU A 90 3.03 -2.85 -2.69
N LYS A 91 4.06 -3.46 -2.10
CA LYS A 91 4.62 -2.99 -0.81
C LYS A 91 5.12 -1.56 -0.90
N LEU A 92 5.85 -1.23 -1.96
CA LEU A 92 6.35 0.13 -2.17
C LEU A 92 5.20 1.12 -2.42
N PHE A 93 4.22 0.76 -3.25
CA PHE A 93 3.01 1.54 -3.50
C PHE A 93 2.26 1.85 -2.20
N ASN A 94 2.02 0.84 -1.37
CA ASN A 94 1.33 1.01 -0.09
C ASN A 94 2.15 1.85 0.90
N SER A 95 3.48 1.75 0.86
CA SER A 95 4.35 2.56 1.72
C SER A 95 4.38 4.04 1.32
N LEU A 96 4.22 4.34 0.03
CA LEU A 96 4.20 5.70 -0.50
C LEU A 96 2.77 6.27 -0.61
N ASN A 97 1.76 5.42 -0.32
CA ASN A 97 0.35 5.68 -0.55
C ASN A 97 0.03 6.20 -1.96
N GLY A 98 0.55 5.51 -2.98
CA GLY A 98 0.34 5.87 -4.38
C GLY A 98 1.48 5.40 -5.28
N ALA A 99 1.28 5.49 -6.58
CA ALA A 99 2.33 5.29 -7.56
C ALA A 99 3.20 6.54 -7.56
N ALA A 100 4.20 6.56 -6.65
CA ALA A 100 5.21 7.60 -6.45
C ALA A 100 4.82 8.91 -7.15
N GLY A 101 3.99 9.71 -6.46
CA GLY A 101 3.51 10.97 -7.00
C GLY A 101 4.69 11.81 -7.48
N PHE A 102 4.49 12.53 -8.58
CA PHE A 102 5.28 13.69 -8.92
C PHE A 102 5.51 14.46 -7.61
N THR A 103 6.72 14.44 -7.04
CA THR A 103 7.00 15.07 -5.74
C THR A 103 6.93 16.61 -5.82
N GLY A 104 6.42 17.14 -6.93
CA GLY A 104 6.50 18.53 -7.35
C GLY A 104 7.93 18.97 -7.72
N ILE A 105 8.92 18.10 -7.55
CA ILE A 105 10.35 18.41 -7.68
C ILE A 105 10.97 17.62 -8.84
N ASP A 106 10.65 16.33 -8.97
CA ASP A 106 11.15 15.52 -10.08
C ASP A 106 10.25 15.64 -11.31
N LYS A 107 10.87 15.87 -12.47
CA LYS A 107 10.18 16.01 -13.76
C LYS A 107 9.73 14.68 -14.37
N GLU A 108 10.18 13.56 -13.82
CA GLU A 108 9.81 12.24 -14.31
C GLU A 108 9.45 11.34 -13.11
N PRO A 109 8.22 10.77 -13.08
CA PRO A 109 7.84 9.78 -12.08
C PRO A 109 8.72 8.53 -12.18
#